data_AF-V6L0E3-F1
#
_entry.id   AF-V6L0E3-F1
#
_cell.length_a   1.000
_cell.length_b   1.000
_cell.length_c   1.000
_cell.angle_alpha   90.00
_cell.angle_beta   90.00
_cell.angle_gamma   90.00
#
_symmetry.space_group_name_H-M   'P 1'
#
loop_
_entity.id
_entity.type
_entity.pdbx_description
1 polymer ?
#
loop_
_entity_poly.entity_id
_entity_poly.type
_entity_poly.pdbx_seq_one_letter_code
_entity_poly.pdbx_strand_id
1 'polypeptide(L)'
;MRRAARWDGAAPLFQDAKHGHAPPADQLRDLADYVRRHRAKDRRDKPFDLVVGGASPTQPARARDLIGPLRDAGATWWDERQLQEGPDLDDFSAVLRRAEHGPPRLD
;
A
#
# COMPACT_ATOMS: atom_id res chain seq x y z
N MET A 1 4.04 15.47 3.13
CA MET A 1 5.09 14.43 3.32
C MET A 1 6.36 14.86 4.05
N ARG A 2 6.79 16.12 4.07
CA ARG A 2 8.03 16.55 4.80
C ARG A 2 8.07 16.18 6.28
N ARG A 3 6.93 16.28 6.97
CA ARG A 3 6.81 15.87 8.38
C ARG A 3 7.03 14.36 8.55
N ALA A 4 6.47 13.55 7.66
CA ALA A 4 6.59 12.09 7.69
C ALA A 4 8.05 11.63 7.50
N ALA A 5 8.83 12.33 6.65
CA ALA A 5 10.24 12.00 6.40
C ALA A 5 11.16 12.06 7.64
N ARG A 6 10.69 12.61 8.77
CA ARG A 6 11.42 12.63 10.05
C ARG A 6 11.28 11.33 10.85
N TRP A 7 10.34 10.47 10.47
CA TRP A 7 9.99 9.22 11.15
C TRP A 7 10.48 7.99 10.38
N ASP A 8 10.06 6.82 10.82
CA ASP A 8 10.43 5.53 10.26
C ASP A 8 9.47 5.00 9.19
N GLY A 9 8.34 5.67 8.96
CA GLY A 9 7.43 5.28 7.89
C GLY A 9 6.25 6.22 7.68
N ALA A 10 5.40 5.88 6.72
CA ALA A 10 4.14 6.56 6.42
C ALA A 10 3.11 5.63 5.78
N ALA A 11 1.83 5.93 6.05
CA ALA A 11 0.67 5.40 5.31
C ALA A 11 0.04 6.54 4.48
N PRO A 12 0.57 6.83 3.27
CA PRO A 12 0.08 7.91 2.42
C PRO A 12 -1.33 7.66 1.86
N LEU A 13 -2.04 8.76 1.59
CA LEU A 13 -3.25 8.78 0.78
C LEU A 13 -2.93 9.41 -0.58
N PHE A 14 -3.53 8.88 -1.64
CA PHE A 14 -3.32 9.33 -3.01
C PHE A 14 -4.64 9.90 -3.54
N GLN A 15 -4.56 10.97 -4.35
CA GLN A 15 -5.77 11.60 -4.88
C GLN A 15 -6.44 10.71 -5.94
N ASP A 16 -5.65 9.98 -6.71
CA ASP A 16 -6.13 9.12 -7.81
C ASP A 16 -6.44 7.69 -7.37
N ALA A 17 -6.30 7.39 -6.07
CA ALA A 17 -6.65 6.09 -5.51
C ALA A 17 -7.43 6.25 -4.21
N LYS A 18 -8.76 6.13 -4.35
CA LYS A 18 -9.71 6.15 -3.24
C LYS A 18 -9.59 4.89 -2.37
N HIS A 19 -10.33 4.86 -1.27
CA HIS A 19 -10.35 3.73 -0.35
C HIS A 19 -10.62 2.40 -1.07
N GLY A 20 -9.83 1.37 -0.76
CA GLY A 20 -9.92 0.06 -1.42
C GLY A 20 -9.24 -0.02 -2.79
N HIS A 21 -8.78 1.09 -3.37
CA HIS A 21 -8.01 1.08 -4.61
C HIS A 21 -6.52 1.26 -4.35
N ALA A 22 -5.71 0.40 -4.98
CA ALA A 22 -4.26 0.54 -4.95
C ALA A 22 -3.83 1.81 -5.71
N PRO A 23 -2.81 2.53 -5.25
CA PRO A 23 -2.29 3.70 -5.95
C PRO A 23 -1.55 3.32 -7.23
N PRO A 24 -1.42 4.24 -8.20
CA PRO A 24 -0.48 4.08 -9.30
C PRO A 24 0.96 3.94 -8.80
N ALA A 25 1.71 2.98 -9.36
CA ALA A 25 3.07 2.66 -8.90
C ALA A 25 4.09 3.78 -9.17
N ASP A 26 3.88 4.58 -10.22
CA ASP A 26 4.66 5.77 -10.53
C ASP A 26 4.49 6.86 -9.45
N GLN A 27 3.26 7.10 -8.99
CA GLN A 27 3.00 8.06 -7.90
C GLN A 27 3.65 7.61 -6.59
N LEU A 28 3.64 6.31 -6.29
CA LEU A 28 4.34 5.75 -5.14
C LEU A 28 5.86 5.94 -5.27
N ARG A 29 6.43 5.74 -6.45
CA ARG A 29 7.86 5.94 -6.71
C ARG A 29 8.26 7.41 -6.51
N ASP A 30 7.47 8.33 -7.05
CA ASP A 30 7.68 9.77 -6.86
C ASP A 30 7.61 10.17 -5.38
N LEU A 31 6.68 9.56 -4.64
CA LEU A 31 6.56 9.75 -3.21
C LEU A 31 7.78 9.21 -2.44
N ALA A 32 8.23 7.99 -2.74
CA ALA A 32 9.40 7.39 -2.11
C ALA A 32 10.65 8.27 -2.33
N ASP A 33 10.83 8.75 -3.56
CA ASP A 33 11.89 9.69 -3.93
C ASP A 33 11.76 11.03 -3.20
N TYR A 34 10.55 11.56 -3.08
CA TYR A 34 10.30 12.77 -2.31
C TYR A 34 10.70 12.59 -0.85
N VAL A 35 10.29 11.49 -0.21
CA VAL A 35 10.67 11.18 1.18
C VAL A 35 12.19 11.12 1.29
N ARG A 36 12.85 10.31 0.45
CA ARG A 36 14.32 10.16 0.43
C ARG A 36 15.06 11.50 0.34
N ARG A 37 14.61 12.41 -0.52
CA ARG A 37 15.22 13.75 -0.66
C ARG A 37 15.09 14.61 0.60
N HIS A 38 14.03 14.42 1.37
CA HIS A 38 13.71 15.26 2.54
C HIS A 38 14.08 14.61 3.89
N ARG A 39 14.67 13.41 3.90
CA ARG A 39 15.21 12.79 5.12
C ARG A 39 16.48 13.52 5.59
N ALA A 40 16.60 13.66 6.90
CA ALA A 40 17.81 14.18 7.54
C ALA A 40 19.01 13.26 7.26
N LYS A 41 20.23 13.82 7.28
CA LYS A 41 21.45 13.08 6.89
C LYS A 41 21.65 11.80 7.70
N ASP A 42 21.39 11.85 9.00
CA ASP A 42 21.50 10.74 9.95
C ASP A 42 20.41 9.64 9.78
N ARG A 43 19.40 9.88 8.94
CA ARG A 43 18.32 8.92 8.64
C ARG A 43 18.26 8.53 7.16
N ARG A 44 19.11 9.11 6.31
CA ARG A 44 19.06 8.91 4.86
C ARG A 44 19.15 7.45 4.46
N ASP A 45 20.02 6.70 5.12
CA ASP A 45 20.29 5.29 4.82
C ASP A 45 19.51 4.33 5.74
N LYS A 46 18.70 4.87 6.66
CA LYS A 46 17.81 4.06 7.51
C LYS A 46 16.56 3.67 6.73
N PRO A 47 16.05 2.42 6.88
CA PRO A 47 14.80 2.00 6.28
C PRO A 47 13.66 3.00 6.53
N PHE A 48 12.73 3.05 5.59
CA PHE A 48 11.51 3.84 5.71
C PHE A 48 10.34 3.02 5.19
N ASP A 49 9.37 2.76 6.07
CA ASP A 49 8.20 1.98 5.72
C ASP A 49 7.19 2.79 4.93
N LEU A 50 6.71 2.22 3.83
CA LEU A 50 5.61 2.77 3.03
C LEU A 50 4.48 1.75 3.01
N VAL A 51 3.39 2.10 3.68
CA VAL A 51 2.16 1.32 3.71
C VAL A 51 1.26 1.77 2.57
N VAL A 52 0.97 0.88 1.65
CA VAL A 52 -0.06 1.09 0.61
C VAL A 52 -1.12 0.03 0.76
N GLY A 53 -2.34 0.33 0.32
CA GLY A 53 -3.45 -0.58 0.54
C GLY A 53 -4.49 -0.51 -0.55
N GLY A 54 -5.31 -1.56 -0.59
CA GLY A 54 -6.37 -1.77 -1.55
C GLY A 54 -7.01 -3.14 -1.36
N ALA A 55 -7.97 -3.46 -2.22
CA ALA A 55 -8.58 -4.78 -2.31
C ALA A 55 -7.78 -5.64 -3.30
N SER A 56 -7.09 -6.66 -2.81
CA SER A 56 -6.36 -7.56 -3.71
C SER A 56 -7.26 -8.66 -4.28
N PRO A 57 -7.04 -9.07 -5.55
CA PRO A 57 -7.69 -10.26 -6.09
C PRO A 57 -7.28 -11.52 -5.30
N THR A 58 -8.21 -12.45 -5.11
CA THR A 58 -7.93 -13.75 -4.46
C THR A 58 -7.10 -14.70 -5.33
N GLN A 59 -6.94 -14.39 -6.62
CA GLN A 59 -6.13 -15.17 -7.55
C GLN A 59 -4.65 -14.77 -7.40
N PRO A 60 -3.73 -15.68 -7.01
CA PRO A 60 -2.35 -15.32 -6.69
C PRO A 60 -1.61 -14.57 -7.80
N ALA A 61 -1.78 -14.99 -9.07
CA ALA A 61 -1.17 -14.30 -10.20
C ALA A 61 -1.63 -12.85 -10.33
N ARG A 62 -2.93 -12.58 -10.18
CA ARG A 62 -3.48 -11.23 -10.26
C ARG A 62 -3.10 -10.38 -9.05
N ALA A 63 -2.98 -10.98 -7.87
CA ALA A 63 -2.46 -10.30 -6.69
C ALA A 63 -1.00 -9.87 -6.90
N ARG A 64 -0.18 -10.73 -7.51
CA ARG A 64 1.20 -10.39 -7.91
C ARG A 64 1.24 -9.26 -8.92
N ASP A 65 0.41 -9.30 -9.95
CA ASP A 65 0.36 -8.25 -10.97
C ASP A 65 -0.05 -6.89 -10.38
N LEU A 66 -0.91 -6.89 -9.35
CA LEU A 66 -1.32 -5.67 -8.65
C LEU A 66 -0.23 -5.14 -7.70
N ILE A 67 0.34 -6.01 -6.87
CA ILE A 67 1.20 -5.61 -5.73
C ILE A 67 2.68 -5.54 -6.11
N GLY A 68 3.13 -6.37 -7.05
CA GLY A 68 4.51 -6.43 -7.52
C GLY A 68 5.06 -5.05 -7.93
N PRO A 69 4.36 -4.30 -8.81
CA PRO A 69 4.79 -2.95 -9.18
C PRO A 69 4.88 -1.97 -8.01
N LEU A 70 4.04 -2.13 -6.98
CA LEU A 70 4.06 -1.27 -5.79
C LEU A 70 5.25 -1.60 -4.89
N ARG A 71 5.54 -2.88 -4.69
CA ARG A 71 6.76 -3.34 -4.01
C ARG A 71 7.99 -2.78 -4.70
N ASP A 72 8.06 -2.90 -6.02
CA ASP A 72 9.19 -2.42 -6.82
C ASP A 72 9.29 -0.88 -6.82
N ALA A 73 8.19 -0.17 -6.57
CA ALA A 73 8.15 1.28 -6.36
C ALA A 73 8.50 1.73 -4.93
N GLY A 74 8.69 0.79 -3.99
CA GLY A 74 9.15 1.05 -2.62
C GLY A 74 8.12 0.83 -1.53
N ALA A 75 6.95 0.24 -1.81
CA ALA A 75 6.05 -0.22 -0.75
C ALA A 75 6.72 -1.32 0.08
N THR A 76 6.59 -1.22 1.41
CA THR A 76 7.09 -2.23 2.35
C THR A 76 5.96 -3.00 3.03
N TRP A 77 4.75 -2.42 3.08
CA TRP A 77 3.56 -3.06 3.65
C TRP A 77 2.36 -2.97 2.71
N TRP A 78 1.57 -4.04 2.71
CA TRP A 78 0.25 -4.09 2.10
C TRP A 78 -0.83 -4.04 3.18
N ASP A 79 -1.69 -3.03 3.11
CA ASP A 79 -2.88 -2.84 3.93
C ASP A 79 -4.11 -3.32 3.14
N GLU A 80 -4.58 -4.53 3.45
CA GLU A 80 -5.75 -5.10 2.78
C GLU A 80 -7.03 -4.38 3.18
N ARG A 81 -7.82 -3.96 2.19
CA ARG A 81 -9.03 -3.15 2.39
C ARG A 81 -10.21 -3.73 1.64
N GLN A 82 -11.41 -3.30 2.04
CA GLN A 82 -12.61 -3.47 1.24
C GLN A 82 -12.81 -2.27 0.31
N LEU A 83 -13.56 -2.48 -0.79
CA LEU A 83 -13.99 -1.40 -1.65
C LEU A 83 -15.13 -0.65 -0.95
N GLN A 84 -14.92 0.64 -0.69
CA GLN A 84 -15.92 1.48 -0.02
C GLN A 84 -17.21 1.63 -0.83
N GLU A 85 -17.15 1.50 -2.15
CA GLU A 85 -18.30 1.58 -3.05
C GLU A 85 -18.88 0.17 -3.38
N GLY A 86 -18.31 -0.89 -2.78
CA GLY A 86 -18.71 -2.27 -3.02
C GLY A 86 -19.93 -2.72 -2.21
N PRO A 87 -20.65 -3.75 -2.67
CA PRO A 87 -21.87 -4.25 -2.00
C PRO A 87 -21.59 -4.97 -0.66
N ASP A 88 -20.32 -5.27 -0.39
CA ASP A 88 -19.88 -6.10 0.74
C ASP A 88 -19.26 -5.28 1.89
N LEU A 89 -19.29 -3.94 1.81
CA LEU A 89 -18.59 -3.07 2.77
C LEU A 89 -19.05 -3.27 4.22
N ASP A 90 -20.35 -3.49 4.42
CA ASP A 90 -20.97 -3.69 5.73
C ASP A 90 -21.31 -5.16 6.00
N ASP A 91 -20.92 -6.08 5.11
CA ASP A 91 -21.17 -7.51 5.27
C ASP A 91 -20.07 -8.18 6.11
N PHE A 92 -20.45 -8.59 7.34
CA PHE A 92 -19.54 -9.29 8.26
C PHE A 92 -18.96 -10.58 7.64
N SER A 93 -19.77 -11.32 6.88
CA SER A 93 -19.33 -12.58 6.29
C SER A 93 -18.25 -12.35 5.23
N ALA A 94 -18.33 -11.25 4.48
CA ALA A 94 -17.34 -10.83 3.49
C ALA A 94 -16.03 -10.40 4.15
N VAL A 95 -16.10 -9.65 5.26
CA VAL A 95 -14.91 -9.30 6.07
C VAL A 95 -14.23 -10.58 6.58
N LEU A 96 -15.01 -11.50 7.16
CA LEU A 96 -14.47 -12.73 7.73
C LEU A 96 -13.82 -13.62 6.66
N ARG A 97 -14.51 -13.84 5.52
CA ARG A 97 -13.94 -14.59 4.38
C ARG A 97 -12.62 -13.99 3.90
N ARG A 98 -12.51 -12.65 3.82
CA ARG A 98 -11.26 -11.99 3.39
C ARG A 98 -10.14 -12.20 4.40
N ALA A 99 -10.43 -12.13 5.69
CA ALA A 99 -9.46 -12.38 6.76
C ALA A 99 -8.97 -13.83 6.74
N GLU A 100 -9.88 -14.80 6.59
CA GLU A 100 -9.56 -16.23 6.51
C GLU A 100 -8.72 -16.59 5.28
N HIS A 101 -8.94 -15.90 4.16
CA HIS A 101 -8.11 -16.07 2.95
C HIS A 101 -6.63 -15.67 3.19
N GLY A 102 -6.38 -14.82 4.18
CA GLY A 102 -5.04 -14.37 4.52
C GLY A 102 -4.44 -13.37 3.51
N PRO A 103 -3.16 -13.01 3.71
CA PRO A 103 -2.49 -12.03 2.86
C PRO A 103 -2.24 -12.58 1.45
N PRO A 104 -2.20 -11.71 0.43
CA PRO A 104 -1.82 -12.10 -0.91
C PRO A 104 -0.40 -12.68 -0.94
N ARG A 105 -0.23 -13.77 -1.68
CA ARG A 105 1.04 -14.47 -1.86
C ARG A 105 1.77 -13.96 -3.10
N LEU A 106 3.05 -13.61 -2.95
CA LEU A 106 3.86 -13.00 -4.00
C LEU A 106 4.94 -13.92 -4.59
N ASP A 107 5.05 -15.13 -4.05
CA ASP A 107 5.90 -16.24 -4.48
C ASP A 107 5.34 -17.01 -5.67
#